data_AF-A0A836HBG7-F1
#
_entry.id   AF-A0A836HBG7-F1
#
_cell.length_a   1.000
_cell.length_b   1.000
_cell.length_c   1.000
_cell.angle_alpha   90.00
_cell.angle_beta   90.00
_cell.angle_gamma   90.00
#
_symmetry.space_group_name_H-M   'P 1'
#
loop_
_entity.id
_entity.type
_entity.pdbx_description
1 polymer ?
#
loop_
_entity_poly.entity_id
_entity_poly.type
_entity_poly.pdbx_seq_one_letter_code
_entity_poly.pdbx_strand_id
1 'polypeptide(L)'
;MATLTEAELAPSAIAAERERLRETMQHVADLEKQLDVLQRELEAARTRREQLRLSVQWRELMAAVNADEEVYAVVERLTDAFAAFRESLVEPENYQQEQKEEGPNADDILPYSDTDDYADFSGVETAVEELLAALREQLESHAATLPLSSQHSRCTSPCGSLAPLEKLNCPSGESAGAPNVKAAVRRQALLKLLAITILMGRVEQHCGFKSISDPSNAPQSEAEEIRDGLASFWQWLLHEQPGVLTAAESTEWKEIASTFLGESYAMAP
;
A
#
# COMPACT_ATOMS: atom_id res chain seq x y z
N MET A 1 -47.43 33.51 37.52
CA MET A 1 -46.42 33.67 38.60
C MET A 1 -47.14 33.40 39.90
N ALA A 2 -46.81 32.30 40.59
CA ALA A 2 -47.43 32.00 41.88
C ALA A 2 -47.03 33.08 42.90
N THR A 3 -48.01 33.63 43.61
CA THR A 3 -47.79 34.59 44.69
C THR A 3 -47.22 33.84 45.90
N LEU A 4 -45.95 34.09 46.23
CA LEU A 4 -45.27 33.53 47.39
C LEU A 4 -46.01 33.92 48.68
N THR A 5 -46.26 32.94 49.54
CA THR A 5 -46.96 33.12 50.81
C THR A 5 -46.00 33.57 51.93
N GLU A 6 -46.51 34.24 52.97
CA GLU A 6 -45.70 34.67 54.13
C GLU A 6 -44.92 33.52 54.79
N ALA A 7 -45.47 32.30 54.75
CA ALA A 7 -44.82 31.09 55.27
C ALA A 7 -43.62 30.65 54.41
N GLU A 8 -43.65 30.89 53.10
CA GLU A 8 -42.55 30.60 52.17
C GLU A 8 -41.43 31.66 52.26
N LEU A 9 -41.75 32.85 52.75
CA LEU A 9 -40.80 33.94 53.04
C LEU A 9 -40.18 33.83 54.44
N ALA A 10 -40.61 32.88 55.27
CA ALA A 10 -40.06 32.68 56.59
C ALA A 10 -38.56 32.31 56.51
N PRO A 11 -37.72 32.80 57.44
CA PRO A 11 -36.28 32.51 57.44
C PRO A 11 -35.94 31.00 57.42
N SER A 12 -36.78 30.18 58.03
CA SER A 12 -36.64 28.72 58.04
C SER A 12 -36.93 28.08 56.67
N ALA A 13 -37.94 28.57 55.95
CA ALA A 13 -38.26 28.10 54.60
C ALA A 13 -37.15 28.48 53.62
N ILE A 14 -36.63 29.72 53.70
CA ILE A 14 -35.49 30.18 52.90
C ILE A 14 -34.23 29.36 53.20
N ALA A 15 -33.97 29.03 54.48
CA ALA A 15 -32.83 28.20 54.87
C ALA A 15 -32.95 26.77 54.32
N ALA A 16 -34.13 26.17 54.38
CA ALA A 16 -34.39 24.84 53.79
C ALA A 16 -34.22 24.83 52.28
N GLU A 17 -34.65 25.89 51.58
CA GLU A 17 -34.48 25.99 50.13
C GLU A 17 -33.03 26.22 49.71
N ARG A 18 -32.26 26.97 50.51
CA ARG A 18 -30.82 27.11 50.31
C ARG A 18 -30.08 25.79 50.48
N GLU A 19 -30.51 24.94 51.43
CA GLU A 19 -29.92 23.62 51.61
C GLU A 19 -30.21 22.72 50.41
N ARG A 20 -31.47 22.65 49.96
CA ARG A 20 -31.85 21.92 48.74
C ARG A 20 -31.09 22.42 47.51
N LEU A 21 -30.87 23.72 47.39
CA LEU A 21 -30.05 24.30 46.32
C LEU A 21 -28.60 23.80 46.40
N ARG A 22 -27.98 23.78 47.59
CA ARG A 22 -26.62 23.25 47.75
C ARG A 22 -26.53 21.77 47.39
N GLU A 23 -27.47 20.95 47.87
CA GLU A 23 -27.54 19.52 47.54
C GLU A 23 -27.67 19.31 46.03
N THR A 24 -28.53 20.09 45.37
CA THR A 24 -28.73 20.01 43.93
C THR A 24 -27.49 20.48 43.16
N MET A 25 -26.83 21.56 43.59
CA MET A 25 -25.58 22.04 43.00
C MET A 25 -24.47 20.99 43.11
N GLN A 26 -24.36 20.32 44.25
CA GLN A 26 -23.41 19.22 44.43
C GLN A 26 -23.72 18.06 43.51
N HIS A 27 -25.00 17.66 43.40
CA HIS A 27 -25.42 16.60 42.50
C HIS A 27 -25.12 16.91 41.03
N VAL A 28 -25.35 18.15 40.59
CA VAL A 28 -25.00 18.61 39.23
C VAL A 28 -23.49 18.53 39.01
N ALA A 29 -22.67 19.00 39.95
CA ALA A 29 -21.22 18.92 39.84
C ALA A 29 -20.71 17.46 39.76
N ASP A 30 -21.32 16.56 40.51
CA ASP A 30 -20.99 15.13 40.47
C ASP A 30 -21.38 14.51 39.11
N LEU A 31 -22.53 14.88 38.56
CA LEU A 31 -22.96 14.45 37.22
C LEU A 31 -22.06 15.00 36.11
N GLU A 32 -21.66 16.27 36.18
CA GLU A 32 -20.70 16.87 35.25
C GLU A 32 -19.37 16.11 35.26
N LYS A 33 -18.86 15.78 36.45
CA LYS A 33 -17.65 14.96 36.59
C LYS A 33 -17.82 13.56 35.99
N GLN A 34 -18.99 12.93 36.16
CA GLN A 34 -19.28 11.63 35.54
C GLN A 34 -19.32 11.74 34.02
N LEU A 35 -19.92 12.79 33.47
CA LEU A 35 -19.95 13.05 32.03
C LEU A 35 -18.53 13.21 31.48
N ASP A 36 -17.66 13.96 32.15
CA ASP A 36 -16.26 14.13 31.73
C ASP A 36 -15.49 12.80 31.72
N VAL A 37 -15.76 11.92 32.69
CA VAL A 37 -15.15 10.59 32.73
C VAL A 37 -15.67 9.74 31.57
N LEU A 38 -16.98 9.70 31.35
CA LEU A 38 -17.60 8.92 30.27
C LEU A 38 -17.18 9.41 28.88
N GLN A 39 -17.00 10.73 28.69
CA GLN A 39 -16.49 11.29 27.44
C GLN A 39 -15.07 10.81 27.15
N ARG A 40 -14.18 10.85 28.15
CA ARG A 40 -12.81 10.31 28.02
C ARG A 40 -12.79 8.82 27.74
N GLU A 41 -13.64 8.04 28.41
CA GLU A 41 -13.78 6.61 28.15
C GLU A 41 -14.30 6.32 26.74
N LEU A 42 -15.27 7.10 26.25
CA LEU A 42 -15.80 6.98 24.91
C LEU A 42 -14.73 7.30 23.84
N GLU A 43 -13.95 8.35 24.04
CA GLU A 43 -12.83 8.70 23.16
C GLU A 43 -11.77 7.59 23.15
N ALA A 44 -11.37 7.09 24.32
CA ALA A 44 -10.44 5.97 24.43
C ALA A 44 -10.97 4.71 23.73
N ALA A 45 -12.27 4.40 23.90
CA ALA A 45 -12.92 3.27 23.24
C ALA A 45 -13.00 3.45 21.71
N ARG A 46 -13.25 4.67 21.23
CA ARG A 46 -13.24 5.00 19.79
C ARG A 46 -11.86 4.82 19.19
N THR A 47 -10.82 5.34 19.83
CA THR A 47 -9.43 5.15 19.40
C THR A 47 -9.05 3.67 19.38
N ARG A 48 -9.41 2.92 20.42
CA ARG A 48 -9.17 1.48 20.47
C ARG A 48 -9.90 0.72 19.38
N ARG A 49 -11.16 1.07 19.10
CA ARG A 49 -11.95 0.47 18.02
C ARG A 49 -11.27 0.71 16.66
N GLU A 50 -10.80 1.94 16.42
CA GLU A 50 -10.13 2.26 15.16
C GLU A 50 -8.81 1.49 15.02
N GLN A 51 -7.98 1.46 16.06
CA GLN A 51 -6.75 0.67 16.07
C GLN A 51 -7.03 -0.82 15.78
N LEU A 52 -8.08 -1.39 16.37
CA LEU A 52 -8.46 -2.78 16.11
C LEU A 52 -8.96 -2.99 14.68
N ARG A 53 -9.77 -2.08 14.14
CA ARG A 53 -10.25 -2.11 12.75
C ARG A 53 -9.06 -2.15 11.79
N LEU A 54 -8.12 -1.20 11.93
CA LEU A 54 -6.91 -1.14 11.10
C LEU A 54 -6.04 -2.38 11.25
N SER A 55 -5.89 -2.87 12.49
CA SER A 55 -5.12 -4.07 12.77
C SER A 55 -5.74 -5.33 12.14
N VAL A 56 -7.07 -5.44 12.09
CA VAL A 56 -7.77 -6.53 11.40
C VAL A 56 -7.56 -6.41 9.89
N GLN A 57 -7.83 -5.23 9.32
CA GLN A 57 -7.67 -4.98 7.89
C GLN A 57 -6.25 -5.31 7.40
N TRP A 58 -5.22 -4.90 8.14
CA TRP A 58 -3.83 -5.23 7.82
C TRP A 58 -3.58 -6.74 7.79
N ARG A 59 -4.07 -7.48 8.79
CA ARG A 59 -3.91 -8.93 8.84
C ARG A 59 -4.66 -9.62 7.70
N GLU A 60 -5.84 -9.13 7.33
CA GLU A 60 -6.59 -9.66 6.19
C GLU A 60 -5.83 -9.43 4.87
N LEU A 61 -5.23 -8.24 4.68
CA LEU A 61 -4.39 -7.96 3.52
C LEU A 61 -3.17 -8.88 3.46
N MET A 62 -2.44 -9.03 4.57
CA MET A 62 -1.26 -9.91 4.62
C MET A 62 -1.64 -11.40 4.46
N ALA A 63 -2.80 -11.80 4.99
CA ALA A 63 -3.34 -13.13 4.74
C ALA A 63 -3.67 -13.35 3.27
N ALA A 64 -4.23 -12.33 2.58
CA ALA A 64 -4.49 -12.40 1.14
C ALA A 64 -3.19 -12.47 0.32
N VAL A 65 -2.16 -11.71 0.70
CA VAL A 65 -0.82 -11.79 0.09
C VAL A 65 -0.24 -13.21 0.20
N ASN A 66 -0.36 -13.83 1.38
CA ASN A 66 0.19 -15.17 1.62
C ASN A 66 -0.66 -16.30 1.02
N ALA A 67 -1.95 -16.08 0.77
CA ALA A 67 -2.86 -17.09 0.25
C ALA A 67 -2.83 -17.19 -1.28
N ASP A 68 -2.42 -16.12 -1.97
CA ASP A 68 -2.34 -16.07 -3.43
C ASP A 68 -0.93 -16.41 -3.91
N GLU A 69 -0.78 -17.56 -4.57
CA GLU A 69 0.52 -18.08 -5.02
C GLU A 69 1.25 -17.12 -5.95
N GLU A 70 0.55 -16.41 -6.83
CA GLU A 70 1.21 -15.46 -7.74
C GLU A 70 1.66 -14.20 -7.01
N VAL A 71 0.92 -13.77 -5.98
CA VAL A 71 1.36 -12.65 -5.13
C VAL A 71 2.58 -13.08 -4.31
N TYR A 72 2.54 -14.28 -3.74
CA TYR A 72 3.64 -14.79 -2.94
C TYR A 72 4.92 -15.04 -3.76
N ALA A 73 4.80 -15.45 -5.03
CA ALA A 73 5.94 -15.57 -5.94
C ALA A 73 6.71 -14.24 -6.12
N VAL A 74 6.04 -13.09 -6.02
CA VAL A 74 6.70 -11.77 -6.02
C VAL A 74 7.53 -11.57 -4.76
N VAL A 75 7.01 -12.01 -3.60
CA VAL A 75 7.73 -11.96 -2.32
C VAL A 75 8.97 -12.84 -2.37
N GLU A 76 8.85 -14.07 -2.88
CA GLU A 76 9.99 -14.98 -3.06
C GLU A 76 11.04 -14.35 -3.98
N ARG A 77 10.64 -13.88 -5.16
CA ARG A 77 11.55 -13.27 -6.13
C ARG A 77 12.35 -12.10 -5.55
N LEU A 78 11.70 -11.19 -4.82
CA LEU A 78 12.42 -10.08 -4.17
C LEU A 78 13.30 -10.54 -3.01
N THR A 79 12.85 -11.54 -2.25
CA THR A 79 13.65 -12.11 -1.16
C THR A 79 14.91 -12.78 -1.69
N ASP A 80 14.82 -13.46 -2.83
CA ASP A 80 15.95 -14.06 -3.53
C ASP A 80 16.91 -12.97 -4.06
N ALA A 81 16.38 -11.89 -4.63
CA ALA A 81 17.21 -10.74 -5.05
C ALA A 81 17.94 -10.10 -3.85
N PHE A 82 17.26 -9.94 -2.70
CA PHE A 82 17.91 -9.48 -1.47
C PHE A 82 18.95 -10.47 -0.96
N ALA A 83 18.76 -11.78 -1.18
CA ALA A 83 19.74 -12.80 -0.83
C ALA A 83 20.98 -12.70 -1.71
N ALA A 84 20.81 -12.57 -3.02
CA ALA A 84 21.90 -12.36 -3.97
C ALA A 84 22.71 -11.09 -3.62
N PHE A 85 22.04 -9.99 -3.26
CA PHE A 85 22.73 -8.80 -2.75
C PHE A 85 23.55 -9.09 -1.48
N ARG A 86 23.00 -9.86 -0.53
CA ARG A 86 23.77 -10.19 0.69
C ARG A 86 24.98 -11.08 0.38
N GLU A 87 24.86 -11.95 -0.61
CA GLU A 87 25.96 -12.78 -1.09
C GLU A 87 27.06 -11.92 -1.73
N SER A 88 26.70 -10.85 -2.44
CA SER A 88 27.65 -9.89 -3.01
C SER A 88 28.41 -9.06 -1.97
N LEU A 89 28.02 -9.10 -0.69
CA LEU A 89 28.80 -8.50 0.40
C LEU A 89 29.94 -9.39 0.90
N VAL A 90 30.03 -10.63 0.42
CA VAL A 90 31.00 -11.62 0.90
C VAL A 90 32.00 -11.92 -0.20
N GLU A 91 33.29 -11.78 0.10
CA GLU A 91 34.36 -12.17 -0.81
C GLU A 91 34.25 -13.65 -1.19
N PRO A 92 34.22 -14.00 -2.49
CA PRO A 92 34.21 -15.39 -2.94
C PRO A 92 35.43 -16.17 -2.44
N GLU A 93 35.24 -17.46 -2.11
CA GLU A 93 36.28 -18.30 -1.46
C GLU A 93 37.62 -18.36 -2.22
N ASN A 94 37.61 -18.15 -3.54
CA ASN A 94 38.79 -18.22 -4.39
C ASN A 94 39.22 -16.87 -5.00
N TYR A 95 38.61 -15.74 -4.59
CA TYR A 95 38.83 -14.44 -5.23
C TYR A 95 40.32 -14.06 -5.37
N GLN A 96 41.09 -14.19 -4.28
CA GLN A 96 42.52 -13.89 -4.30
C GLN A 96 43.35 -14.87 -5.13
N GLN A 97 42.86 -16.10 -5.31
CA GLN A 97 43.54 -17.10 -6.13
C GLN A 97 43.26 -16.83 -7.62
N GLU A 98 42.01 -16.54 -7.97
CA GLU A 98 41.58 -16.22 -9.33
C GLU A 98 42.27 -14.93 -9.83
N GLN A 99 42.30 -13.87 -9.02
CA GLN A 99 43.04 -12.63 -9.33
C GLN A 99 44.54 -12.85 -9.59
N LYS A 100 45.17 -13.76 -8.84
CA LYS A 100 46.60 -14.11 -9.03
C LYS A 100 46.84 -14.94 -10.29
N GLU A 101 45.85 -15.70 -10.73
CA GLU A 101 45.93 -16.51 -11.95
C GLU A 101 45.65 -15.67 -13.21
N GLU A 102 44.85 -14.61 -13.10
CA GLU A 102 44.52 -13.70 -14.22
C GLU A 102 45.50 -12.52 -14.39
N GLY A 103 46.13 -12.04 -13.32
CA GLY A 103 47.02 -10.87 -13.32
C GLY A 103 48.52 -11.20 -13.50
N PRO A 104 49.30 -10.43 -14.29
CA PRO A 104 50.74 -10.66 -14.46
C PRO A 104 51.60 -10.24 -13.24
N ASN A 105 51.04 -9.50 -12.27
CA ASN A 105 51.74 -9.05 -11.07
C ASN A 105 50.88 -9.28 -9.82
N ALA A 106 51.45 -9.91 -8.79
CA ALA A 106 50.79 -10.18 -7.51
C ALA A 106 50.50 -8.91 -6.66
N ASP A 107 51.03 -7.77 -7.06
CA ASP A 107 50.89 -6.48 -6.36
C ASP A 107 49.65 -5.66 -6.82
N ASP A 108 48.93 -6.12 -7.85
CA ASP A 108 47.76 -5.41 -8.42
C ASP A 108 46.40 -5.99 -7.94
N ILE A 109 46.37 -6.85 -6.91
CA ILE A 109 45.12 -7.46 -6.41
C ILE A 109 44.28 -6.38 -5.71
N LEU A 110 43.14 -6.04 -6.32
CA LEU A 110 42.17 -5.12 -5.73
C LEU A 110 41.41 -5.81 -4.60
N PRO A 111 41.17 -5.15 -3.45
CA PRO A 111 40.21 -5.62 -2.46
C PRO A 111 38.85 -5.88 -3.12
N TYR A 112 38.16 -6.97 -2.75
CA TYR A 112 36.84 -7.27 -3.32
C TYR A 112 35.85 -6.12 -3.12
N SER A 113 35.95 -5.41 -1.99
CA SER A 113 35.15 -4.21 -1.69
C SER A 113 35.24 -3.07 -2.71
N ASP A 114 36.29 -3.08 -3.53
CA ASP A 114 36.58 -2.05 -4.52
C ASP A 114 36.21 -2.51 -5.94
N THR A 115 35.65 -3.72 -6.06
CA THR A 115 35.11 -4.27 -7.32
C THR A 115 33.64 -3.90 -7.49
N ASP A 116 33.18 -3.93 -8.73
CA ASP A 116 31.77 -3.76 -9.10
C ASP A 116 30.88 -4.92 -8.63
N ASP A 117 31.47 -6.08 -8.37
CA ASP A 117 30.77 -7.24 -7.81
C ASP A 117 30.40 -7.06 -6.32
N TYR A 118 31.07 -6.17 -5.59
CA TYR A 118 30.77 -5.95 -4.16
C TYR A 118 29.61 -4.99 -3.97
N ALA A 119 28.64 -5.39 -3.13
CA ALA A 119 27.42 -4.62 -2.88
C ALA A 119 26.62 -4.31 -4.17
N ASP A 120 26.67 -5.21 -5.15
CA ASP A 120 25.90 -5.10 -6.38
C ASP A 120 24.38 -5.13 -6.10
N PHE A 121 23.73 -3.98 -6.28
CA PHE A 121 22.29 -3.77 -6.08
C PHE A 121 21.46 -3.93 -7.36
N SER A 122 22.10 -4.11 -8.52
CA SER A 122 21.44 -4.16 -9.82
C SER A 122 20.41 -5.29 -9.94
N GLY A 123 20.64 -6.42 -9.26
CA GLY A 123 19.69 -7.53 -9.20
C GLY A 123 18.37 -7.17 -8.51
N VAL A 124 18.42 -6.30 -7.49
CA VAL A 124 17.22 -5.80 -6.80
C VAL A 124 16.48 -4.80 -7.67
N GLU A 125 17.20 -3.84 -8.27
CA GLU A 125 16.65 -2.87 -9.23
C GLU A 125 15.91 -3.56 -10.36
N THR A 126 16.60 -4.47 -11.05
CA THR A 126 16.05 -5.22 -12.19
C THR A 126 14.81 -6.00 -11.78
N ALA A 127 14.82 -6.67 -10.62
CA ALA A 127 13.66 -7.40 -10.13
C ALA A 127 12.46 -6.48 -9.92
N VAL A 128 12.64 -5.31 -9.28
CA VAL A 128 11.55 -4.36 -9.04
C VAL A 128 11.03 -3.77 -10.34
N GLU A 129 11.91 -3.34 -11.25
CA GLU A 129 11.51 -2.76 -12.53
C GLU A 129 10.69 -3.73 -13.39
N GLU A 130 11.14 -4.98 -13.52
CA GLU A 130 10.40 -6.01 -14.26
C GLU A 130 9.03 -6.29 -13.63
N LEU A 131 8.98 -6.36 -12.29
CA LEU A 131 7.73 -6.57 -11.57
C LEU A 131 6.76 -5.41 -11.78
N LEU A 132 7.24 -4.16 -11.69
CA LEU A 132 6.41 -2.98 -11.91
C LEU A 132 5.92 -2.88 -13.35
N ALA A 133 6.76 -3.20 -14.33
CA ALA A 133 6.36 -3.26 -15.73
C ALA A 133 5.26 -4.29 -15.97
N ALA A 134 5.43 -5.51 -15.44
CA ALA A 134 4.43 -6.57 -15.53
C ALA A 134 3.12 -6.19 -14.83
N LEU A 135 3.19 -5.53 -13.67
CA LEU A 135 2.01 -5.07 -12.93
C LEU A 135 1.25 -3.99 -13.69
N ARG A 136 1.96 -3.05 -14.30
CA ARG A 136 1.36 -2.03 -15.13
C ARG A 136 0.58 -2.64 -16.28
N GLU A 137 1.20 -3.57 -17.01
CA GLU A 137 0.55 -4.28 -18.11
C GLU A 137 -0.68 -5.08 -17.62
N GLN A 138 -0.55 -5.77 -16.49
CA GLN A 138 -1.64 -6.53 -15.87
C GLN A 138 -2.82 -5.61 -15.51
N LEU A 139 -2.56 -4.45 -14.90
CA LEU A 139 -3.58 -3.48 -14.49
C LEU A 139 -4.26 -2.81 -15.70
N GLU A 140 -3.49 -2.39 -16.70
CA GLU A 140 -4.00 -1.77 -17.93
C GLU A 140 -4.87 -2.77 -18.74
N SER A 141 -4.42 -4.02 -18.85
CA SER A 141 -5.16 -5.09 -19.57
C SER A 141 -6.49 -5.45 -18.91
N HIS A 142 -6.60 -5.23 -17.59
CA HIS A 142 -7.77 -5.56 -16.79
C HIS A 142 -8.51 -4.32 -16.26
N ALA A 143 -8.28 -3.17 -16.89
CA ALA A 143 -8.87 -1.89 -16.51
C ALA A 143 -10.40 -1.99 -16.33
N ALA A 144 -10.91 -1.34 -15.28
CA ALA A 144 -12.33 -1.30 -14.93
C ALA A 144 -13.19 -0.67 -16.04
N THR A 145 -12.62 0.32 -16.73
CA THR A 145 -13.20 0.90 -17.94
C THR A 145 -12.27 0.60 -19.10
N LEU A 146 -12.76 -0.07 -20.14
CA LEU A 146 -11.98 -0.23 -21.37
C LEU A 146 -11.59 1.17 -21.86
N PRO A 147 -10.31 1.43 -22.18
CA PRO A 147 -9.97 2.64 -22.88
C PRO A 147 -10.80 2.69 -24.16
N LEU A 148 -11.54 3.78 -24.35
CA LEU A 148 -12.06 4.14 -25.67
C LEU A 148 -10.85 4.51 -26.54
N SER A 149 -10.05 3.53 -26.96
CA SER A 149 -8.97 3.75 -27.92
C SER A 149 -9.34 3.15 -29.28
N SER A 150 -9.58 4.07 -30.20
CA SER A 150 -9.34 3.95 -31.65
C SER A 150 -10.32 3.11 -32.50
N GLN A 151 -11.56 3.60 -32.63
CA GLN A 151 -12.22 3.50 -33.94
C GLN A 151 -11.54 4.45 -34.94
N HIS A 152 -10.32 4.11 -35.36
CA HIS A 152 -9.79 4.50 -36.67
C HIS A 152 -9.63 3.24 -37.52
N SER A 153 -10.72 2.47 -37.62
CA SER A 153 -10.94 1.65 -38.80
C SER A 153 -11.11 2.61 -39.97
N ARG A 154 -10.08 2.71 -40.81
CA ARG A 154 -10.19 3.36 -42.11
C ARG A 154 -11.22 2.57 -42.92
N CYS A 155 -12.45 3.08 -42.92
CA CYS A 155 -13.42 2.81 -43.98
C CYS A 155 -12.86 3.35 -45.29
N THR A 156 -12.15 2.51 -46.03
CA THR A 156 -12.06 2.63 -47.49
C THR A 156 -12.77 1.44 -48.09
N SER A 157 -14.04 1.66 -48.46
CA SER A 157 -14.79 0.81 -49.37
C SER A 157 -15.04 1.59 -50.65
N PRO A 158 -14.73 1.04 -51.83
CA PRO A 158 -15.47 1.30 -53.04
C PRO A 158 -16.52 0.20 -53.26
N CYS A 159 -17.72 0.68 -53.50
CA CYS A 159 -18.93 0.04 -53.98
C CYS A 159 -18.71 -1.06 -55.04
N GLY A 160 -19.45 -2.19 -54.96
CA GLY A 160 -19.57 -3.16 -56.06
C GLY A 160 -20.26 -4.51 -55.78
N SER A 161 -21.61 -4.51 -55.79
CA SER A 161 -22.54 -5.57 -56.24
C SER A 161 -22.67 -6.99 -55.60
N LEU A 162 -23.89 -7.19 -55.03
CA LEU A 162 -24.92 -8.24 -55.28
C LEU A 162 -24.78 -9.71 -54.78
N ALA A 163 -25.42 -9.96 -53.61
CA ALA A 163 -26.40 -11.03 -53.25
C ALA A 163 -25.98 -12.53 -53.11
N PRO A 164 -26.78 -13.42 -52.45
CA PRO A 164 -27.38 -13.31 -51.11
C PRO A 164 -27.30 -14.60 -50.25
N LEU A 165 -27.53 -14.44 -48.94
CA LEU A 165 -28.14 -15.40 -48.00
C LEU A 165 -27.42 -16.75 -47.69
N GLU A 166 -26.75 -16.83 -46.54
CA GLU A 166 -26.73 -18.07 -45.77
C GLU A 166 -26.75 -17.77 -44.25
N LYS A 167 -27.77 -18.34 -43.59
CA LYS A 167 -27.98 -18.31 -42.14
C LYS A 167 -26.82 -19.03 -41.45
N LEU A 168 -26.18 -18.36 -40.49
CA LEU A 168 -25.60 -19.05 -39.34
C LEU A 168 -26.06 -18.35 -38.05
N ASN A 169 -27.05 -18.96 -37.43
CA ASN A 169 -27.20 -18.88 -35.99
C ASN A 169 -26.01 -19.62 -35.37
N CYS A 170 -25.28 -18.98 -34.48
CA CYS A 170 -24.72 -19.66 -33.31
C CYS A 170 -24.74 -18.71 -32.10
N PRO A 171 -25.29 -19.15 -30.96
CA PRO A 171 -25.40 -18.36 -29.75
C PRO A 171 -24.14 -18.53 -28.89
N SER A 172 -23.62 -17.45 -28.32
CA SER A 172 -22.71 -17.53 -27.17
C SER A 172 -22.86 -16.19 -26.43
N GLY A 173 -23.40 -16.13 -25.21
CA GLY A 173 -23.00 -16.96 -24.09
C GLY A 173 -21.88 -16.31 -23.26
N GLU A 174 -21.59 -15.03 -23.47
CA GLU A 174 -20.71 -14.19 -22.65
C GLU A 174 -21.55 -13.03 -22.09
N SER A 175 -21.48 -12.58 -20.84
CA SER A 175 -20.51 -12.84 -19.80
C SER A 175 -21.03 -12.25 -18.48
N ALA A 176 -21.59 -13.09 -17.61
CA ALA A 176 -21.76 -12.73 -16.20
C ALA A 176 -20.47 -13.04 -15.38
N GLY A 177 -19.51 -13.76 -15.98
CA GLY A 177 -18.28 -14.23 -15.32
C GLY A 177 -17.04 -13.35 -15.53
N ALA A 178 -16.88 -12.66 -16.67
CA ALA A 178 -15.70 -11.83 -16.93
C ALA A 178 -15.52 -10.61 -16.00
N PRO A 179 -16.56 -9.91 -15.50
CA PRO A 179 -16.33 -8.75 -14.63
C PRO A 179 -15.71 -9.16 -13.28
N ASN A 180 -16.10 -10.32 -12.73
CA ASN A 180 -15.54 -10.83 -11.48
C ASN A 180 -14.10 -11.31 -11.64
N VAL A 181 -13.77 -11.95 -12.77
CA VAL A 181 -12.40 -12.36 -13.08
C VAL A 181 -11.49 -11.13 -13.21
N LYS A 182 -11.92 -10.10 -13.95
CA LYS A 182 -11.13 -8.86 -14.08
C LYS A 182 -10.90 -8.16 -12.73
N ALA A 183 -11.91 -8.13 -11.86
CA ALA A 183 -11.77 -7.56 -10.52
C ALA A 183 -10.80 -8.34 -9.64
N ALA A 184 -10.86 -9.68 -9.67
CA ALA A 184 -9.91 -10.53 -8.95
C ALA A 184 -8.47 -10.30 -9.42
N VAL A 185 -8.25 -10.24 -10.74
CA VAL A 185 -6.92 -9.99 -11.33
C VAL A 185 -6.38 -8.59 -10.96
N ARG A 186 -7.23 -7.55 -10.95
CA ARG A 186 -6.83 -6.21 -10.47
C ARG A 186 -6.46 -6.24 -8.99
N ARG A 187 -7.28 -6.89 -8.15
CA ARG A 187 -6.99 -7.03 -6.71
C ARG A 187 -5.67 -7.75 -6.47
N GLN A 188 -5.40 -8.82 -7.22
CA GLN A 188 -4.13 -9.53 -7.16
C GLN A 188 -2.95 -8.62 -7.54
N ALA A 189 -3.07 -7.83 -8.62
CA ALA A 189 -2.03 -6.88 -8.99
C ALA A 189 -1.77 -5.80 -7.90
N LEU A 190 -2.82 -5.32 -7.26
CA LEU A 190 -2.70 -4.37 -6.13
C LEU A 190 -2.03 -5.01 -4.90
N LEU A 191 -2.31 -6.30 -4.64
CA LEU A 191 -1.63 -7.05 -3.58
C LEU A 191 -0.14 -7.29 -3.91
N LYS A 192 0.20 -7.56 -5.18
CA LYS A 192 1.60 -7.63 -5.65
C LYS A 192 2.31 -6.29 -5.44
N LEU A 193 1.70 -5.17 -5.85
CA LEU A 193 2.25 -3.83 -5.64
C LEU A 193 2.43 -3.52 -4.14
N LEU A 194 1.45 -3.88 -3.31
CA LEU A 194 1.53 -3.74 -1.85
C LEU A 194 2.72 -4.53 -1.28
N ALA A 195 2.89 -5.79 -1.69
CA ALA A 195 3.99 -6.64 -1.24
C ALA A 195 5.36 -6.05 -1.60
N ILE A 196 5.54 -5.61 -2.85
CA ILE A 196 6.77 -4.94 -3.31
C ILE A 196 7.05 -3.70 -2.46
N THR A 197 6.02 -2.87 -2.23
CA THR A 197 6.17 -1.63 -1.46
C THR A 197 6.60 -1.91 -0.01
N ILE A 198 6.03 -2.93 0.63
CA ILE A 198 6.39 -3.31 2.01
C ILE A 198 7.82 -3.82 2.10
N LEU A 199 8.22 -4.66 1.14
CA LEU A 199 9.57 -5.24 1.11
C LEU A 199 10.63 -4.17 0.85
N MET A 200 10.40 -3.29 -0.12
CA MET A 200 11.30 -2.17 -0.42
C MET A 200 11.35 -1.12 0.70
N GLY A 201 10.25 -0.94 1.45
CA GLY A 201 10.23 -0.12 2.65
C GLY A 201 11.12 -0.65 3.80
N ARG A 202 11.63 -1.88 3.68
CA ARG A 202 12.55 -2.50 4.63
C ARG A 202 13.81 -3.04 3.95
N VAL A 203 14.14 -2.55 2.76
CA VAL A 203 15.25 -3.07 1.96
C VAL A 203 16.58 -3.00 2.72
N GLU A 204 16.82 -1.96 3.51
CA GLU A 204 18.04 -1.82 4.31
C GLU A 204 18.17 -2.94 5.36
N GLN A 205 17.04 -3.40 5.90
CA GLN A 205 17.00 -4.52 6.84
C GLN A 205 17.19 -5.85 6.12
N HIS A 206 16.52 -6.05 4.98
CA HIS A 206 16.59 -7.30 4.22
C HIS A 206 17.95 -7.51 3.55
N CYS A 207 18.55 -6.44 3.04
CA CYS A 207 19.87 -6.44 2.40
C CYS A 207 21.01 -6.25 3.42
N GLY A 208 20.70 -5.94 4.68
CA GLY A 208 21.70 -5.86 5.73
C GLY A 208 22.69 -4.72 5.56
N PHE A 209 22.25 -3.54 5.11
CA PHE A 209 23.10 -2.37 4.83
C PHE A 209 24.01 -1.97 6.00
N LYS A 210 23.58 -2.26 7.24
CA LYS A 210 24.39 -2.04 8.45
C LYS A 210 25.68 -2.88 8.52
N SER A 211 25.79 -3.92 7.71
CA SER A 211 26.94 -4.83 7.66
C SER A 211 27.99 -4.36 6.64
N ILE A 212 27.67 -3.34 5.83
CA ILE A 212 28.57 -2.77 4.83
C ILE A 212 29.58 -1.89 5.58
N SER A 213 30.87 -2.22 5.46
CA SER A 213 31.93 -1.57 6.23
C SER A 213 32.15 -0.10 5.83
N ASP A 214 32.02 0.21 4.53
CA ASP A 214 32.06 1.57 4.01
C ASP A 214 30.63 2.06 3.69
N PRO A 215 30.13 3.10 4.37
CA PRO A 215 28.79 3.63 4.09
C PRO A 215 28.64 4.22 2.69
N SER A 216 29.72 4.58 2.00
CA SER A 216 29.67 5.04 0.61
C SER A 216 29.35 3.93 -0.39
N ASN A 217 29.56 2.65 -0.01
CA ASN A 217 29.18 1.48 -0.81
C ASN A 217 27.77 0.98 -0.47
N ALA A 218 27.07 1.61 0.48
CA ALA A 218 25.69 1.24 0.79
C ALA A 218 24.75 1.84 -0.27
N PRO A 219 23.91 1.03 -0.94
CA PRO A 219 23.08 1.51 -2.05
C PRO A 219 21.82 2.23 -1.54
N GLN A 220 22.02 3.28 -0.73
CA GLN A 220 20.94 4.05 -0.12
C GLN A 220 20.23 4.92 -1.15
N SER A 221 20.99 5.54 -2.08
CA SER A 221 20.42 6.40 -3.11
C SER A 221 19.56 5.59 -4.08
N GLU A 222 20.05 4.42 -4.47
CA GLU A 222 19.40 3.46 -5.34
C GLU A 222 18.10 2.93 -4.69
N ALA A 223 18.17 2.56 -3.40
CA ALA A 223 17.00 2.16 -2.63
C ALA A 223 15.95 3.29 -2.51
N GLU A 224 16.38 4.54 -2.35
CA GLU A 224 15.50 5.71 -2.34
C GLU A 224 14.85 5.95 -3.71
N GLU A 225 15.62 5.87 -4.80
CA GLU A 225 15.11 6.02 -6.16
C GLU A 225 14.03 4.97 -6.49
N ILE A 226 14.24 3.71 -6.11
CA ILE A 226 13.21 2.67 -6.28
C ILE A 226 11.94 2.99 -5.48
N ARG A 227 12.09 3.49 -4.24
CA ARG A 227 10.92 3.87 -3.42
C ARG A 227 10.16 5.05 -4.01
N ASP A 228 10.85 6.02 -4.57
CA ASP A 228 10.23 7.14 -5.28
C ASP A 228 9.53 6.67 -6.57
N GLY A 229 10.10 5.69 -7.27
CA GLY A 229 9.45 5.00 -8.39
C GLY A 229 8.17 4.28 -7.97
N LEU A 230 8.18 3.58 -6.83
CA LEU A 230 7.00 2.94 -6.25
C LEU A 230 5.93 3.96 -5.85
N ALA A 231 6.32 5.06 -5.20
CA ALA A 231 5.41 6.15 -4.86
C ALA A 231 4.76 6.73 -6.12
N SER A 232 5.56 6.99 -7.15
CA SER A 232 5.07 7.47 -8.46
C SER A 232 4.09 6.48 -9.10
N PHE A 233 4.33 5.17 -8.99
CA PHE A 233 3.41 4.14 -9.49
C PHE A 233 2.05 4.17 -8.76
N TRP A 234 2.06 4.30 -7.43
CA TRP A 234 0.84 4.46 -6.65
C TRP A 234 0.07 5.73 -7.03
N GLN A 235 0.77 6.85 -7.19
CA GLN A 235 0.17 8.13 -7.59
C GLN A 235 -0.47 8.06 -8.98
N TRP A 236 0.24 7.47 -9.95
CA TRP A 236 -0.26 7.19 -11.29
C TRP A 236 -1.56 6.37 -11.25
N LEU A 237 -1.56 5.29 -10.47
CA LEU A 237 -2.70 4.38 -10.35
C LEU A 237 -3.92 5.03 -9.69
N LEU A 238 -3.69 5.84 -8.65
CA LEU A 238 -4.75 6.38 -7.81
C LEU A 238 -5.31 7.71 -8.33
N HIS A 239 -4.55 8.48 -9.10
CA HIS A 239 -4.93 9.83 -9.53
C HIS A 239 -4.87 10.06 -11.04
N GLU A 240 -3.90 9.47 -11.75
CA GLU A 240 -3.70 9.77 -13.18
C GLU A 240 -4.48 8.84 -14.12
N GLN A 241 -4.83 7.63 -13.68
CA GLN A 241 -5.56 6.64 -14.49
C GLN A 241 -6.93 6.26 -13.90
N PRO A 242 -7.94 7.13 -14.00
CA PRO A 242 -9.27 6.88 -13.43
C PRO A 242 -10.02 5.70 -14.08
N GLY A 243 -9.51 5.14 -15.18
CA GLY A 243 -10.10 3.98 -15.87
C GLY A 243 -9.59 2.62 -15.41
N VAL A 244 -8.43 2.56 -14.74
CA VAL A 244 -7.80 1.29 -14.35
C VAL A 244 -8.53 0.64 -13.18
N LEU A 245 -8.83 1.42 -12.14
CA LEU A 245 -9.58 0.98 -10.97
C LEU A 245 -11.03 1.47 -11.03
N THR A 246 -11.95 0.71 -10.43
CA THR A 246 -13.28 1.22 -10.11
C THR A 246 -13.19 2.30 -9.04
N ALA A 247 -14.22 3.16 -8.93
CA ALA A 247 -14.26 4.18 -7.87
C ALA A 247 -14.19 3.57 -6.45
N ALA A 248 -14.80 2.40 -6.26
CA ALA A 248 -14.76 1.67 -4.99
C ALA A 248 -13.35 1.16 -4.68
N GLU A 249 -12.70 0.50 -5.65
CA GLU A 249 -11.31 0.04 -5.51
C GLU A 249 -10.37 1.22 -5.27
N SER A 250 -10.48 2.31 -6.04
CA SER A 250 -9.65 3.50 -5.86
C SER A 250 -9.79 4.09 -4.45
N THR A 251 -11.01 4.13 -3.91
CA THR A 251 -11.25 4.64 -2.54
C THR A 251 -10.65 3.71 -1.48
N GLU A 252 -10.88 2.40 -1.61
CA GLU A 252 -10.32 1.38 -0.71
C GLU A 252 -8.80 1.45 -0.70
N TRP A 253 -8.17 1.48 -1.87
CA TRP A 253 -6.70 1.45 -1.99
C TRP A 253 -6.04 2.79 -1.63
N LYS A 254 -6.73 3.93 -1.81
CA LYS A 254 -6.30 5.22 -1.23
C LYS A 254 -6.28 5.18 0.29
N GLU A 255 -7.30 4.60 0.92
CA GLU A 255 -7.35 4.44 2.38
C GLU A 255 -6.24 3.50 2.87
N ILE A 256 -6.03 2.36 2.19
CA ILE A 256 -4.98 1.41 2.53
C ILE A 256 -3.59 2.06 2.40
N ALA A 257 -3.30 2.71 1.28
CA ALA A 257 -2.01 3.34 1.04
C ALA A 257 -1.73 4.45 2.06
N SER A 258 -2.68 5.35 2.32
CA SER A 258 -2.48 6.44 3.28
C SER A 258 -2.31 5.93 4.72
N THR A 259 -3.04 4.88 5.09
CA THR A 259 -3.05 4.36 6.47
C THR A 259 -1.84 3.49 6.77
N PHE A 260 -1.39 2.65 5.83
CA PHE A 260 -0.38 1.63 6.09
C PHE A 260 0.98 1.92 5.43
N LEU A 261 1.01 2.64 4.30
CA LEU A 261 2.24 2.95 3.57
C LEU A 261 2.71 4.38 3.85
N GLY A 262 1.78 5.29 4.13
CA GLY A 262 2.03 6.69 4.43
C GLY A 262 1.49 7.63 3.36
N GLU A 263 1.45 8.92 3.67
CA GLU A 263 0.81 9.93 2.82
C GLU A 263 1.50 10.08 1.45
N SER A 264 2.81 9.86 1.35
CA SER A 264 3.58 9.96 0.10
C SER A 264 3.06 9.05 -1.01
N TYR A 265 2.47 7.90 -0.65
CA TYR A 265 1.92 6.93 -1.60
C TYR A 265 0.46 7.22 -2.00
N ALA A 266 -0.24 8.08 -1.25
CA ALA A 266 -1.66 8.37 -1.47
C ALA A 266 -1.95 9.81 -1.91
N MET A 267 -1.00 10.73 -1.75
CA MET A 267 -1.15 12.13 -2.14
C MET A 267 -1.21 12.27 -3.67
N ALA A 268 -1.88 13.32 -4.16
CA ALA A 268 -1.79 13.67 -5.57
C ALA A 268 -0.37 14.22 -5.87
N PRO A 269 0.18 13.98 -7.06
CA PRO A 269 1.49 14.52 -7.47
C PRO A 269 1.52 16.06 -7.48
#